data_AF-A0A2P8WJ19-F1
#
_entry.id   AF-A0A2P8WJ19-F1
#
_cell.length_a   1.000
_cell.length_b   1.000
_cell.length_c   1.000
_cell.angle_alpha   90.00
_cell.angle_beta   90.00
_cell.angle_gamma   90.00
#
_symmetry.space_group_name_H-M   'P 1'
#
loop_
_entity.id
_entity.type
_entity.pdbx_description
1 polymer ?
#
loop_
_entity_poly.entity_id
_entity_poly.type
_entity_poly.pdbx_seq_one_letter_code
_entity_poly.pdbx_strand_id
1 'polypeptide(L)'
;MSITALGIDVGKAKLYVCLMSGKHYQAAAVFENMEEGHHQLEQWLVEQAALSAHVCLEATGQYGYRVAYHLHHLGYCVSIVNPTRIKGFAVSLMQRSKSDHIDAKVIAQFCVALEPERWQPPLEEQQNLQELMRRLSPIESILHQEKNREAWANRVCNVVCVRSQKTKIISSTKPQQQPTEVYS
;
A
#
# COMPACT_ATOMS: atom_id res chain seq x y z
N MET A 1 6.01 15.76 32.89
CA MET A 1 6.68 14.53 32.41
C MET A 1 6.80 14.65 30.90
N SER A 2 8.00 14.51 30.34
CA SER A 2 8.19 14.50 28.89
C SER A 2 7.67 13.18 28.33
N ILE A 3 6.87 13.24 27.26
CA ILE A 3 6.42 12.04 26.56
C ILE A 3 7.62 11.29 25.96
N THR A 4 7.70 9.99 26.20
CA THR A 4 8.66 9.11 25.51
C THR A 4 7.96 8.51 24.31
N ALA A 5 8.53 8.68 23.12
CA ALA A 5 7.95 8.20 21.88
C ALA A 5 8.94 7.33 21.10
N LEU A 6 8.42 6.25 20.54
CA LEU A 6 9.13 5.34 19.65
C LEU A 6 8.58 5.50 18.24
N GLY A 7 9.39 6.02 17.33
CA GLY A 7 9.07 6.01 15.90
C GLY A 7 9.61 4.77 15.24
N ILE A 8 8.78 4.09 14.46
CA ILE A 8 9.14 2.89 13.71
C ILE A 8 8.86 3.12 12.23
N ASP A 9 9.91 3.09 11.42
CA ASP A 9 9.79 2.94 9.98
C ASP A 9 9.80 1.43 9.64
N VAL A 10 8.73 1.00 8.97
CA VAL A 10 8.43 -0.42 8.73
C VAL A 10 8.80 -0.80 7.31
N GLY A 11 9.91 -1.52 7.18
CA GLY A 11 10.27 -2.25 5.98
C GLY A 11 9.70 -3.67 5.94
N LYS A 12 9.77 -4.29 4.76
CA LYS A 12 9.37 -5.69 4.56
C LYS A 12 10.18 -6.67 5.42
N ALA A 13 11.50 -6.44 5.51
CA ALA A 13 12.44 -7.33 6.21
C ALA A 13 13.04 -6.70 7.46
N LYS A 14 13.02 -5.37 7.58
CA LYS A 14 13.68 -4.64 8.65
C LYS A 14 12.74 -3.60 9.27
N LEU A 15 12.94 -3.33 10.55
CA LEU A 15 12.29 -2.29 11.32
C LEU A 15 13.37 -1.32 11.77
N TYR A 16 13.29 -0.07 11.34
CA TYR A 16 14.16 0.98 11.82
C TYR A 16 13.44 1.72 12.93
N VAL A 17 14.06 1.79 14.10
CA VAL A 17 13.44 2.40 15.27
C VAL A 17 14.24 3.57 15.79
N CYS A 18 13.53 4.58 16.29
CA CYS A 18 14.10 5.74 16.95
C CYS A 18 13.30 6.06 18.21
N LEU A 19 13.99 6.11 19.35
CA LEU A 19 13.42 6.47 20.64
C LEU A 19 13.77 7.91 21.00
N MET A 20 12.76 8.65 21.43
CA MET A 20 12.88 10.04 21.86
C MET A 20 12.19 10.26 23.20
N SER A 21 12.77 11.13 24.04
CA SER A 21 12.13 11.66 25.25
C SER A 21 11.91 13.15 25.07
N GLY A 22 10.68 13.55 24.80
CA GLY A 22 10.34 14.88 24.31
C GLY A 22 11.15 15.22 23.05
N LYS A 23 11.90 16.32 23.09
CA LYS A 23 12.74 16.75 21.95
C LYS A 23 14.12 16.08 21.91
N HIS A 24 14.47 15.28 22.92
CA HIS A 24 15.78 14.66 23.03
C HIS A 24 15.80 13.29 22.38
N TYR A 25 16.77 13.09 21.49
CA TYR A 25 17.10 11.77 20.96
C TYR A 25 17.70 10.92 22.08
N GLN A 26 17.19 9.69 22.26
CA GLN A 26 17.72 8.73 23.22
C GLN A 26 18.54 7.65 22.52
N ALA A 27 17.91 6.92 21.60
CA ALA A 27 18.55 5.77 20.96
C ALA A 27 17.89 5.45 19.60
N ALA A 28 18.58 4.65 18.79
CA ALA A 28 18.05 4.07 17.56
C ALA A 28 18.64 2.68 17.38
N ALA A 29 17.86 1.80 16.75
CA ALA A 29 18.24 0.42 16.48
C ALA A 29 17.57 -0.07 15.21
N VAL A 30 17.99 -1.25 14.74
CA VAL A 30 17.39 -1.93 13.59
C VAL A 30 17.13 -3.37 13.97
N PHE A 31 15.92 -3.83 13.72
CA PHE A 31 15.50 -5.20 13.99
C PHE A 31 14.98 -5.86 12.71
N GLU A 32 14.89 -7.17 12.71
CA GLU A 32 14.23 -7.89 11.62
C GLU A 32 12.71 -7.83 11.79
N ASN A 33 11.97 -7.75 10.67
CA ASN A 33 10.50 -7.74 10.70
C ASN A 33 9.94 -9.18 10.76
N MET A 34 10.34 -9.90 11.80
CA MET A 34 9.90 -11.26 12.12
C MET A 34 9.71 -11.39 13.64
N GLU A 35 9.09 -12.47 14.09
CA GLU A 35 8.75 -12.68 15.52
C GLU A 35 9.97 -12.53 16.44
N GLU A 36 11.10 -13.14 16.08
CA GLU A 36 12.35 -13.01 16.84
C GLU A 36 12.84 -11.56 16.94
N GLY A 37 12.74 -10.80 15.84
CA GLY A 37 13.10 -9.38 15.83
C GLY A 37 12.13 -8.52 16.64
N HIS A 38 10.87 -8.94 16.77
CA HIS A 38 9.89 -8.26 17.64
C HIS A 38 10.22 -8.48 19.12
N HIS A 39 10.64 -9.69 19.50
CA HIS A 39 11.13 -9.97 20.86
C HIS A 39 12.43 -9.20 21.18
N GLN A 40 13.35 -9.09 20.23
CA GLN A 40 14.56 -8.26 20.41
C GLN A 40 14.22 -6.79 20.59
N LEU A 41 13.22 -6.28 19.86
CA LEU A 41 12.72 -4.92 20.03
C LEU A 41 12.12 -4.71 21.43
N GLU A 42 11.35 -5.67 21.95
CA GLU A 42 10.82 -5.63 23.32
C GLU A 42 11.96 -5.55 24.34
N GLN A 43 12.94 -6.45 24.27
CA GLN A 43 14.09 -6.46 25.17
C GLN A 43 14.83 -5.12 25.15
N TRP A 44 15.04 -4.57 23.95
CA TRP A 44 15.66 -3.26 23.79
C TRP A 44 14.84 -2.14 24.44
N LEU A 45 13.50 -2.17 24.36
CA LEU A 45 12.65 -1.18 25.04
C LEU A 45 12.74 -1.29 26.57
N VAL A 46 12.89 -2.50 27.11
CA VAL A 46 13.14 -2.73 28.54
C VAL A 46 14.49 -2.13 28.94
N GLU A 47 15.55 -2.40 28.18
CA GLU A 47 16.90 -1.87 28.42
C GLU A 47 16.94 -0.34 28.38
N GLN A 48 16.16 0.29 27.50
CA GLN A 48 16.04 1.76 27.43
C GLN A 48 15.09 2.36 28.48
N ALA A 49 14.55 1.55 29.40
CA ALA A 49 13.56 1.96 30.40
C ALA A 49 12.32 2.65 29.79
N ALA A 50 11.90 2.20 28.61
CA ALA A 50 10.87 2.85 27.77
C ALA A 50 9.54 2.08 27.75
N LEU A 51 9.18 1.41 28.85
CA LEU A 51 7.98 0.56 28.97
C LEU A 51 6.66 1.30 28.72
N SER A 52 6.62 2.61 28.95
CA SER A 52 5.43 3.45 28.74
C SER A 52 5.54 4.31 27.48
N ALA A 53 6.41 3.94 26.52
CA ALA A 53 6.60 4.72 25.30
C ALA A 53 5.34 4.70 24.42
N HIS A 54 5.04 5.84 23.80
CA HIS A 54 4.07 5.94 22.72
C HIS A 54 4.73 5.51 21.42
N VAL A 55 4.33 4.34 20.92
CA VAL A 55 4.79 3.76 19.67
C VAL A 55 3.99 4.35 18.51
N CYS A 56 4.70 4.83 17.50
CA CYS A 56 4.13 5.41 16.31
C CYS A 56 4.73 4.74 15.07
N LEU A 57 3.85 4.27 14.19
CA LEU A 57 4.22 3.57 12.96
C LEU A 57 3.61 4.27 11.76
N GLU A 58 4.29 4.22 10.62
CA GLU A 58 3.68 4.56 9.33
C GLU A 58 2.75 3.42 8.86
N ALA A 59 1.63 3.77 8.23
CA ALA A 59 0.65 2.80 7.72
C ALA A 59 1.15 2.11 6.43
N THR A 60 2.09 1.17 6.57
CA THR A 60 2.76 0.48 5.44
C THR A 60 2.12 -0.84 5.02
N GLY A 61 0.84 -1.06 5.35
CA GLY A 61 0.10 -2.29 5.02
C GLY A 61 0.41 -3.47 5.95
N GLN A 62 0.35 -4.70 5.43
CA GLN A 62 0.38 -5.93 6.25
C GLN A 62 1.64 -6.10 7.11
N TYR A 63 2.78 -5.56 6.67
CA TYR A 63 4.06 -5.65 7.39
C TYR A 63 4.07 -4.83 8.68
N GLY A 64 3.34 -3.71 8.74
CA GLY A 64 3.25 -2.87 9.93
C GLY A 64 2.29 -3.41 10.99
N TYR A 65 1.24 -4.11 10.56
CA TYR A 65 0.26 -4.64 11.49
C TYR A 65 0.85 -5.69 12.43
N ARG A 66 1.76 -6.56 11.98
CA ARG A 66 2.35 -7.61 12.82
C ARG A 66 3.05 -7.03 14.07
N VAL A 67 3.95 -6.07 13.87
CA VAL A 67 4.64 -5.39 14.98
C VAL A 67 3.66 -4.55 15.82
N ALA A 68 2.65 -3.94 15.20
CA ALA A 68 1.63 -3.18 15.91
C ALA A 68 0.80 -4.08 16.86
N TYR A 69 0.36 -5.26 16.40
CA TYR A 69 -0.34 -6.24 17.22
C TYR A 69 0.53 -6.73 18.36
N HIS A 70 1.80 -7.07 18.08
CA HIS A 70 2.75 -7.54 19.10
C HIS A 70 2.92 -6.50 20.21
N LEU A 71 3.24 -5.24 19.86
CA LEU A 71 3.42 -4.17 20.85
C LEU A 71 2.12 -3.79 21.56
N HIS A 72 0.98 -3.83 20.87
CA HIS A 72 -0.32 -3.61 21.50
C HIS A 72 -0.64 -4.70 22.54
N HIS A 73 -0.32 -5.96 22.25
CA HIS A 73 -0.53 -7.08 23.17
C HIS A 73 0.32 -6.96 24.44
N LEU A 74 1.52 -6.39 24.31
CA LEU A 74 2.40 -6.05 25.44
C LEU A 74 1.93 -4.82 26.24
N GLY A 75 0.86 -4.13 25.81
CA GLY A 75 0.25 -3.01 26.54
C GLY A 75 0.74 -1.62 26.13
N TYR A 76 1.61 -1.50 25.12
CA TYR A 76 2.09 -0.21 24.64
C TYR A 76 0.96 0.66 24.05
N CYS A 77 1.15 1.97 24.05
CA CYS A 77 0.30 2.88 23.28
C CYS A 77 0.79 2.85 21.83
N VAL A 78 0.04 2.24 20.92
CA VAL A 78 0.42 2.13 19.51
C VAL A 78 -0.46 3.04 18.67
N SER A 79 0.14 3.78 17.74
CA SER A 79 -0.56 4.60 16.75
C SER A 79 -0.05 4.28 15.35
N ILE A 80 -0.99 4.08 14.42
CA ILE A 80 -0.68 3.86 13.00
C ILE A 80 -1.10 5.11 12.23
N VAL A 81 -0.13 5.80 11.64
CA VAL A 81 -0.30 7.12 11.05
C VAL A 81 -0.20 7.04 9.53
N ASN A 82 -1.04 7.82 8.85
CA ASN A 82 -1.03 7.92 7.39
C ASN A 82 0.34 8.45 6.88
N PRO A 83 0.99 7.76 5.92
CA PRO A 83 2.19 8.20 5.21
C PRO A 83 2.21 9.68 4.82
N THR A 84 1.09 10.19 4.30
CA THR A 84 0.95 11.56 3.82
C THR A 84 1.10 12.57 4.95
N ARG A 85 0.62 12.25 6.16
CA ARG A 85 0.76 13.12 7.33
C ARG A 85 2.21 13.18 7.80
N ILE A 86 2.90 12.03 7.85
CA ILE A 86 4.33 11.96 8.20
C ILE A 86 5.15 12.75 7.18
N LYS A 87 4.90 12.58 5.88
CA LYS A 87 5.58 13.32 4.81
C LYS A 87 5.36 14.84 4.92
N GLY A 88 4.13 15.28 5.15
CA GLY A 88 3.83 16.70 5.36
C GLY A 88 4.59 17.28 6.54
N PHE A 89 4.71 16.51 7.63
CA PHE A 89 5.49 16.89 8.80
C PHE A 89 7.00 16.91 8.53
N ALA A 90 7.56 15.92 7.84
CA ALA A 90 8.96 15.91 7.39
C ALA A 90 9.33 17.16 6.58
N VAL A 91 8.46 17.59 5.66
CA VAL A 91 8.66 18.82 4.86
C VAL A 91 8.73 20.04 5.77
N SER A 92 7.87 20.12 6.79
CA SER A 92 7.88 21.24 7.76
C SER A 92 9.18 21.32 8.58
N LEU A 93 9.85 20.18 8.79
CA LEU A 93 11.15 20.09 9.46
C LEU A 93 12.34 20.39 8.54
N MET A 94 12.10 20.71 7.26
CA MET A 94 13.14 20.90 6.23
C MET A 94 14.09 19.69 6.10
N GLN A 95 13.58 18.48 6.33
CA GLN A 95 14.35 17.26 6.19
C GLN A 95 14.54 16.95 4.69
N ARG A 96 15.78 17.08 4.18
CA ARG A 96 16.10 16.92 2.74
C ARG A 96 16.66 15.55 2.38
N SER A 97 17.16 14.80 3.36
CA SER A 97 17.74 13.48 3.16
C SER A 97 16.73 12.38 3.44
N LYS A 98 16.67 11.39 2.54
CA LYS A 98 15.87 10.18 2.68
C LYS A 98 16.76 9.06 3.19
N SER A 99 16.51 8.60 4.41
CA SER A 99 17.18 7.46 5.03
C SER A 99 16.22 6.84 6.03
N ASP A 100 16.15 5.52 6.06
CA ASP A 100 15.23 4.78 6.92
C ASP A 100 15.36 5.18 8.41
N HIS A 101 16.59 5.47 8.87
CA HIS A 101 16.84 5.98 10.24
C HIS A 101 16.28 7.40 10.47
N ILE A 102 16.34 8.24 9.44
CA ILE A 102 15.83 9.60 9.50
C ILE A 102 14.30 9.56 9.49
N ASP A 103 13.72 8.68 8.68
CA ASP A 103 12.27 8.50 8.59
C ASP A 103 11.71 8.01 9.95
N ALA A 104 12.37 7.03 10.59
CA ALA A 104 12.02 6.59 11.95
C ALA A 104 12.10 7.73 12.99
N LYS A 105 13.11 8.60 12.89
CA LYS A 105 13.25 9.77 13.76
C LYS A 105 12.12 10.79 13.53
N VAL A 106 11.76 11.06 12.28
CA VAL A 106 10.64 11.95 11.95
C VAL A 106 9.34 11.41 12.53
N ILE A 107 9.10 10.10 12.44
CA ILE A 107 7.92 9.45 13.01
C ILE A 107 7.90 9.62 14.54
N ALA A 108 9.04 9.47 15.22
CA ALA A 108 9.14 9.70 16.67
C ALA A 108 8.84 11.16 17.01
N GLN A 109 9.40 12.12 16.27
CA GLN A 109 9.14 13.55 16.45
C GLN A 109 7.66 13.90 16.21
N PHE A 110 7.04 13.29 15.21
CA PHE A 110 5.62 13.44 14.93
C PHE A 110 4.77 12.98 16.12
N CYS A 111 5.12 11.84 16.70
CA CYS A 111 4.44 11.29 17.86
C CYS A 111 4.54 12.22 19.07
N VAL A 112 5.73 12.73 19.38
CA VAL A 112 5.93 13.71 20.47
C VAL A 112 5.15 15.00 20.22
N ALA A 113 5.08 15.47 18.97
CA ALA A 113 4.50 16.78 18.65
C ALA A 113 2.97 16.77 18.58
N LEU A 114 2.38 15.68 18.12
CA LEU A 114 0.96 15.61 17.77
C LEU A 114 0.16 14.56 18.55
N GLU A 115 0.82 13.72 19.34
CA GLU A 115 0.21 12.70 20.20
C GLU A 115 -0.96 11.97 19.49
N PRO A 116 -0.67 11.26 18.39
CA PRO A 116 -1.71 10.71 17.53
C PRO A 116 -2.60 9.72 18.29
N GLU A 117 -3.83 9.59 17.81
CA GLU A 117 -4.82 8.69 18.42
C GLU A 117 -4.31 7.25 18.50
N ARG A 118 -4.63 6.59 19.60
CA ARG A 118 -4.27 5.19 19.84
C ARG A 118 -4.99 4.30 18.84
N TRP A 119 -4.23 3.56 18.07
CA TRP A 119 -4.74 2.50 17.22
C TRP A 119 -5.31 1.37 18.08
N GLN A 120 -6.52 0.94 17.73
CA GLN A 120 -7.13 -0.25 18.30
C GLN A 120 -7.17 -1.34 17.23
N PRO A 121 -6.85 -2.59 17.61
CA PRO A 121 -6.99 -3.70 16.69
C PRO A 121 -8.46 -3.83 16.24
N PRO A 122 -8.71 -4.06 14.94
CA PRO A 122 -10.06 -4.34 14.46
C PRO A 122 -10.64 -5.56 15.16
N LEU A 123 -11.96 -5.54 15.39
CA LEU A 123 -12.71 -6.66 15.97
C LEU A 123 -12.55 -7.91 15.11
N GLU A 124 -12.68 -9.10 15.72
CA GLU A 124 -12.54 -10.38 15.01
C GLU A 124 -13.47 -10.49 13.79
N GLU A 125 -14.70 -10.00 13.90
CA GLU A 125 -15.66 -9.92 12.79
C GLU A 125 -15.15 -9.05 11.63
N GLN A 126 -14.49 -7.93 11.95
CA GLN A 126 -13.90 -7.03 10.96
C GLN A 126 -12.68 -7.66 10.29
N GLN A 127 -11.88 -8.42 11.05
CA GLN A 127 -10.75 -9.17 10.50
C GLN A 127 -11.24 -10.27 9.54
N ASN A 128 -12.28 -11.01 9.91
CA ASN A 128 -12.92 -12.02 9.06
C ASN A 128 -13.46 -11.41 7.76
N LEU A 129 -14.14 -10.26 7.86
CA LEU A 129 -14.62 -9.53 6.68
C LEU A 129 -13.46 -9.09 5.79
N GLN A 130 -12.38 -8.54 6.35
CA GLN A 130 -11.21 -8.13 5.58
C GLN A 130 -10.54 -9.30 4.85
N GLU A 131 -10.46 -10.47 5.48
CA GLU A 131 -9.92 -11.69 4.87
C GLU A 131 -10.82 -12.20 3.74
N LEU A 132 -12.15 -12.18 3.92
CA LEU A 132 -13.10 -12.50 2.87
C LEU A 132 -12.97 -11.53 1.68
N MET A 133 -12.89 -10.23 1.93
CA MET A 133 -12.67 -9.20 0.90
C MET A 133 -11.33 -9.41 0.17
N ARG A 134 -10.27 -9.78 0.89
CA ARG A 134 -8.95 -10.08 0.31
C ARG A 134 -9.00 -11.27 -0.65
N ARG A 135 -9.85 -12.26 -0.38
CA ARG A 135 -10.06 -13.42 -1.28
C ARG A 135 -10.99 -13.11 -2.45
N LEU A 136 -11.97 -12.23 -2.26
CA LEU A 136 -12.94 -11.88 -3.28
C LEU A 136 -12.34 -10.97 -4.37
N SER A 137 -11.54 -9.97 -3.99
CA SER A 137 -11.05 -8.95 -4.93
C SER A 137 -10.24 -9.49 -6.13
N PRO A 138 -9.38 -10.52 -5.99
CA PRO A 138 -8.70 -11.11 -7.15
C PRO A 138 -9.67 -11.85 -8.09
N ILE A 139 -10.71 -12.49 -7.53
CA ILE A 139 -11.72 -13.23 -8.30
C ILE A 139 -12.54 -12.25 -9.15
N GLU A 140 -12.97 -11.14 -8.56
CA GLU A 140 -13.69 -10.09 -9.29
C GLU A 140 -12.85 -9.49 -10.42
N SER A 141 -11.56 -9.27 -10.16
CA SER A 141 -10.62 -8.79 -11.18
C SER A 141 -10.50 -9.76 -12.37
N ILE A 142 -10.37 -11.06 -12.10
CA ILE A 142 -10.33 -12.10 -13.15
C ILE A 142 -11.63 -12.12 -13.96
N LEU A 143 -12.78 -12.12 -13.28
CA LEU A 143 -14.09 -12.08 -13.95
C LEU A 143 -14.25 -10.83 -14.83
N HIS A 144 -13.77 -9.68 -14.36
CA HIS A 144 -13.80 -8.45 -15.13
C HIS A 144 -12.90 -8.53 -16.37
N GLN A 145 -11.70 -9.11 -16.23
CA GLN A 145 -10.78 -9.34 -17.33
C GLN A 145 -11.38 -10.27 -18.40
N GLU A 146 -12.03 -11.36 -18.00
CA GLU A 146 -12.67 -12.30 -18.93
C GLU A 146 -13.85 -11.65 -19.68
N LYS A 147 -14.72 -10.90 -18.99
CA LYS A 147 -15.79 -10.12 -19.65
C LYS A 147 -15.23 -9.14 -20.68
N ASN A 148 -14.13 -8.47 -20.36
CA ASN A 148 -13.45 -7.56 -21.29
C ASN A 148 -12.85 -8.30 -22.49
N ARG A 149 -12.30 -9.51 -22.29
CA ARG A 149 -11.80 -10.39 -23.37
C ARG A 149 -12.94 -10.84 -24.29
N GLU A 150 -14.06 -11.30 -23.75
CA GLU A 150 -15.24 -11.68 -24.52
C GLU A 150 -15.79 -10.49 -25.34
N ALA A 151 -15.90 -9.32 -24.72
CA ALA A 151 -16.35 -8.11 -25.40
C ALA A 151 -15.38 -7.64 -26.50
N TRP A 152 -14.08 -7.89 -26.33
CA TRP A 152 -13.08 -7.64 -27.36
C TRP A 152 -13.18 -8.68 -28.49
N ALA A 153 -13.28 -9.96 -28.17
CA ALA A 153 -13.44 -11.05 -29.14
C ALA A 153 -14.69 -10.83 -30.01
N ASN A 154 -15.83 -10.50 -29.42
CA ASN A 154 -17.07 -10.19 -30.15
C ASN A 154 -16.92 -8.95 -31.04
N ARG A 155 -16.22 -7.91 -30.58
CA ARG A 155 -15.94 -6.71 -31.39
C ARG A 155 -15.02 -7.01 -32.58
N VAL A 156 -13.95 -7.77 -32.37
CA VAL A 156 -13.03 -8.19 -33.43
C VAL A 156 -13.74 -9.09 -34.45
N CYS A 157 -14.56 -10.04 -33.98
CA CYS A 157 -15.32 -10.93 -34.85
C CYS A 157 -16.32 -10.16 -35.72
N ASN A 158 -17.01 -9.15 -35.16
CA ASN A 158 -17.89 -8.27 -35.94
C ASN A 158 -17.13 -7.47 -37.02
N VAL A 159 -15.92 -6.98 -36.76
CA VAL A 159 -15.13 -6.24 -37.76
C VAL A 159 -14.63 -7.16 -38.88
N VAL A 160 -14.20 -8.38 -38.56
CA VAL A 160 -13.77 -9.38 -39.55
C VAL A 160 -14.95 -9.88 -40.38
N CYS A 161 -16.10 -10.14 -39.76
CA CYS A 161 -17.30 -10.61 -40.44
C CYS A 161 -17.85 -9.58 -41.44
N VAL A 162 -17.93 -8.30 -41.05
CA VAL A 162 -18.40 -7.21 -41.92
C VAL A 162 -17.47 -6.97 -43.12
N ARG A 163 -16.15 -7.16 -42.96
CA ARG A 163 -15.20 -7.06 -44.08
C ARG A 163 -15.40 -8.17 -45.13
N SER A 164 -15.75 -9.39 -44.72
CA SER A 164 -16.05 -10.49 -45.66
C SER A 164 -17.36 -10.31 -46.43
N GLN A 165 -18.33 -9.61 -45.83
CA GLN A 165 -19.62 -9.33 -46.48
C GLN A 165 -19.50 -8.16 -47.48
N LYS A 166 -18.69 -7.14 -47.18
CA LYS A 166 -18.44 -6.03 -48.12
C LYS A 166 -17.74 -6.46 -49.41
N THR A 167 -16.79 -7.40 -49.35
CA THR A 167 -16.10 -7.88 -50.56
C THR A 167 -17.01 -8.69 -51.49
N LYS A 168 -17.99 -9.43 -50.96
CA LYS A 168 -19.00 -10.14 -51.77
C LYS A 168 -19.97 -9.20 -52.50
N ILE A 169 -20.37 -8.09 -51.89
CA ILE A 169 -21.34 -7.15 -52.47
C ILE A 169 -20.72 -6.31 -53.59
N ILE A 170 -19.42 -5.97 -53.49
CA ILE A 170 -18.71 -5.17 -54.51
C ILE A 170 -18.45 -5.99 -55.80
N SER A 171 -18.30 -7.32 -55.70
CA SER A 171 -18.15 -8.19 -56.88
C SER A 171 -19.44 -8.42 -57.67
N SER A 172 -20.62 -8.20 -57.08
CA SER A 172 -21.93 -8.41 -57.72
C SER A 172 -22.51 -7.20 -58.44
N THR A 173 -21.85 -6.04 -58.38
CA THR A 173 -22.37 -4.76 -58.94
C THR A 173 -21.47 -4.14 -60.01
N LYS A 174 -20.63 -4.91 -60.71
CA LYS A 174 -19.98 -4.40 -61.93
C LYS A 174 -21.01 -4.31 -63.07
N PRO A 175 -21.33 -3.12 -63.60
CA PRO A 175 -22.22 -3.00 -64.75
C PRO A 175 -21.55 -3.60 -65.99
N GLN A 176 -22.30 -4.41 -66.75
CA GLN A 176 -21.88 -4.88 -68.06
C GLN A 176 -21.81 -3.69 -69.02
N GLN A 177 -20.59 -3.25 -69.34
CA GLN A 177 -20.34 -2.34 -70.45
C GLN A 177 -20.48 -3.14 -71.75
N GLN A 178 -21.53 -2.88 -72.53
CA GLN A 178 -21.61 -3.33 -73.92
C GLN A 178 -20.67 -2.47 -74.79
N PRO A 179 -19.90 -3.07 -75.72
CA PRO A 179 -18.93 -2.35 -76.52
C PRO A 179 -19.64 -1.56 -77.64
N THR A 180 -19.41 -0.25 -77.71
CA THR A 180 -19.78 0.56 -78.88
C THR A 180 -18.74 0.35 -79.98
N GLU A 181 -19.16 -0.27 -81.08
CA GLU A 181 -18.40 -0.38 -82.32
C GLU A 181 -18.14 1.00 -82.92
N VAL A 182 -16.88 1.26 -83.25
CA VAL A 182 -16.43 2.44 -83.99
C VAL A 182 -16.44 2.06 -85.47
N TYR A 183 -17.33 2.67 -86.27
CA TYR A 183 -17.21 2.70 -87.72
C TYR A 183 -16.86 4.12 -88.16
N SER A 184 -15.66 4.20 -88.76
CA SER A 184 -15.02 5.21 -89.64
C SER A 184 -15.40 6.68 -89.52
#